data_AF-A0AAD9QTJ8-F1
#
_entry.id   AF-A0AAD9QTJ8-F1
#
_cell.length_a   1.000
_cell.length_b   1.000
_cell.length_c   1.000
_cell.angle_alpha   90.00
_cell.angle_beta   90.00
_cell.angle_gamma   90.00
#
_symmetry.space_group_name_H-M   'P 1'
#
loop_
_entity.id
_entity.type
_entity.pdbx_description
1 polymer ?
#
loop_
_entity_poly.entity_id
_entity_poly.type
_entity_poly.pdbx_seq_one_letter_code
_entity_poly.pdbx_strand_id
1 'polypeptide(L)'
;MERRINMGRKIFFILQLQVLFYAKANGAGTHIGAVYFSDRAWTQIRFTSNQDVDQVKASVLAIRYHKGGSRIARGLRKCRVGLFSVRNGMRSNVPRALLTITDLRISSGYSATKRESEKLKRKGVVIFAMGIGSSVHTGDLEGLASQPSYSHMFQLKSRSWIPAGSDLKIALALCSVGRTSNAVVHPVVPQHAINRHTIASHITFDDMECAFICIKHSSCYSFNFHSSSRLCELNYARKADFPIHFSYNRDSVYSELDFVPDDTL
;
A
#
# COMPACT_ATOMS: atom_id res chain seq x y z
N MET A 1 -5.61 30.58 15.99
CA MET A 1 -5.92 29.14 16.22
C MET A 1 -6.42 28.44 14.95
N GLU A 2 -7.30 29.09 14.18
CA GLU A 2 -7.91 28.58 12.94
C GLU A 2 -6.91 28.30 11.78
N ARG A 3 -5.84 29.11 11.65
CA ARG A 3 -4.76 28.90 10.66
C ARG A 3 -3.95 27.61 10.91
N ARG A 4 -3.73 27.20 12.16
CA ARG A 4 -3.00 25.96 12.51
C ARG A 4 -3.83 24.69 12.24
N ILE A 5 -5.15 24.77 12.41
CA ILE A 5 -6.08 23.67 12.08
C ILE A 5 -6.10 23.43 10.56
N ASN A 6 -6.04 24.49 9.75
CA ASN A 6 -6.01 24.40 8.28
C ASN A 6 -4.72 23.80 7.68
N MET A 7 -3.57 23.89 8.35
CA MET A 7 -2.31 23.38 7.80
C MET A 7 -2.19 21.85 7.95
N GLY A 8 -2.52 21.31 9.13
CA GLY A 8 -2.63 19.85 9.31
C GLY A 8 -3.69 19.19 8.43
N ARG A 9 -4.78 19.91 8.13
CA ARG A 9 -5.80 19.51 7.17
C ARG A 9 -5.26 19.38 5.75
N LYS A 10 -4.51 20.37 5.25
CA LYS A 10 -3.93 20.33 3.90
C LYS A 10 -2.94 19.17 3.75
N ILE A 11 -2.12 18.91 4.76
CA ILE A 11 -1.11 17.85 4.71
C ILE A 11 -1.74 16.46 4.73
N PHE A 12 -2.84 16.28 5.46
CA PHE A 12 -3.61 15.04 5.41
C PHE A 12 -4.09 14.73 3.99
N PHE A 13 -4.62 15.76 3.31
CA PHE A 13 -5.07 15.64 1.92
C PHE A 13 -3.91 15.49 0.94
N ILE A 14 -2.80 16.22 1.11
CA ILE A 14 -1.61 16.12 0.26
C ILE A 14 -1.00 14.72 0.34
N LEU A 15 -0.87 14.16 1.55
CA LEU A 15 -0.37 12.81 1.73
C LEU A 15 -1.29 11.78 1.07
N GLN A 16 -2.61 11.92 1.25
CA GLN A 16 -3.58 11.07 0.58
C GLN A 16 -3.42 11.14 -0.94
N LEU A 17 -3.28 12.34 -1.50
CA LEU A 17 -3.11 12.53 -2.94
C LEU A 17 -1.81 11.92 -3.46
N GLN A 18 -0.69 12.14 -2.78
CA GLN A 18 0.62 11.61 -3.21
C GLN A 18 0.61 10.08 -3.18
N VAL A 19 0.14 9.49 -2.08
CA VAL A 19 0.04 8.03 -1.95
C VAL A 19 -0.90 7.44 -3.01
N LEU A 20 -2.06 8.06 -3.25
CA LEU A 20 -3.02 7.60 -4.26
C LEU A 20 -2.49 7.76 -5.69
N PHE A 21 -1.77 8.85 -5.97
CA PHE A 21 -1.14 9.07 -7.25
C PHE A 21 -0.10 7.99 -7.53
N TYR A 22 0.82 7.72 -6.61
CA TYR A 22 1.81 6.65 -6.78
C TYR A 22 1.17 5.27 -6.90
N ALA A 23 0.18 4.95 -6.05
CA ALA A 23 -0.52 3.66 -6.08
C ALA A 23 -1.29 3.41 -7.40
N LYS A 24 -1.69 4.48 -8.09
CA LYS A 24 -2.44 4.38 -9.35
C LYS A 24 -1.56 4.53 -10.59
N ALA A 25 -0.55 5.39 -10.54
CA ALA A 25 0.45 5.52 -11.60
C ALA A 25 1.22 4.22 -11.82
N ASN A 26 1.47 3.45 -10.75
CA ASN A 26 2.17 2.17 -10.80
C ASN A 26 1.24 0.95 -10.96
N GLY A 27 -0.06 1.14 -11.23
CA GLY A 27 -1.03 0.04 -11.25
C GLY A 27 -2.28 0.33 -12.09
N ALA A 28 -2.22 -0.03 -13.37
CA ALA A 28 -3.41 -0.10 -14.22
C ALA A 28 -4.41 -1.08 -13.60
N GLY A 29 -5.55 -0.58 -13.11
CA GLY A 29 -6.61 -1.38 -12.48
C GLY A 29 -6.82 -1.18 -10.98
N THR A 30 -6.07 -0.30 -10.30
CA THR A 30 -6.33 0.03 -8.88
C THR A 30 -7.60 0.88 -8.73
N HIS A 31 -8.55 0.42 -7.89
CA HIS A 31 -9.76 1.17 -7.53
C HIS A 31 -9.62 1.76 -6.14
N ILE A 32 -9.97 3.04 -6.00
CA ILE A 32 -9.85 3.80 -4.76
C ILE A 32 -11.23 4.01 -4.15
N GLY A 33 -11.29 3.79 -2.85
CA GLY A 33 -12.46 4.05 -2.02
C GLY A 33 -12.03 4.83 -0.78
N ALA A 34 -12.91 5.71 -0.30
CA ALA A 34 -12.61 6.56 0.84
C ALA A 34 -13.78 6.60 1.82
N VAL A 35 -13.50 6.40 3.09
CA VAL A 35 -14.42 6.61 4.20
C VAL A 35 -13.82 7.66 5.11
N TYR A 36 -14.57 8.72 5.33
CA TYR A 36 -14.26 9.73 6.35
C TYR A 36 -14.98 9.35 7.65
N PHE A 37 -14.32 9.53 8.80
CA PHE A 37 -14.92 9.28 10.10
C PHE A 37 -14.61 10.42 11.09
N SER A 38 -15.59 10.68 11.96
CA SER A 38 -15.45 11.45 13.18
C SER A 38 -16.31 10.79 14.28
N ASP A 39 -17.39 11.43 14.74
CA ASP A 39 -18.43 10.78 15.54
C ASP A 39 -19.30 9.83 14.71
N ARG A 40 -19.42 10.09 13.41
CA ARG A 40 -20.09 9.21 12.44
C ARG A 40 -19.09 8.84 11.34
N ALA A 41 -19.50 7.95 10.43
CA ALA A 41 -18.67 7.52 9.30
C ALA A 41 -19.45 7.64 7.99
N TRP A 42 -18.82 8.24 6.98
CA TRP A 42 -19.41 8.54 5.68
C TRP A 42 -18.51 8.02 4.56
N THR A 43 -19.10 7.30 3.62
CA THR A 43 -18.41 6.91 2.39
C THR A 43 -18.34 8.13 1.48
N GLN A 44 -17.12 8.59 1.20
CA GLN A 44 -16.85 9.74 0.36
C GLN A 44 -16.61 9.33 -1.09
N ILE A 45 -15.90 8.22 -1.29
CA ILE A 45 -15.60 7.65 -2.61
C ILE A 45 -15.97 6.17 -2.58
N ARG A 46 -16.75 5.72 -3.56
CA ARG A 46 -17.10 4.31 -3.75
C ARG A 46 -16.19 3.69 -4.80
N PHE A 47 -16.01 2.37 -4.76
CA PHE A 47 -15.28 1.67 -5.83
C PHE A 47 -16.01 1.72 -7.19
N THR A 48 -17.31 2.00 -7.20
CA THR A 48 -18.12 2.23 -8.40
C THR A 48 -18.09 3.68 -8.92
N SER A 49 -17.52 4.61 -8.15
CA SER A 49 -17.32 5.98 -8.63
C SER A 49 -16.32 5.99 -9.79
N ASN A 50 -16.31 7.06 -10.59
CA ASN A 50 -15.32 7.22 -11.66
C ASN A 50 -13.90 7.10 -11.07
N GLN A 51 -13.17 6.11 -11.60
CA GLN A 51 -11.83 5.75 -11.16
C GLN A 51 -10.74 6.46 -11.99
N ASP A 52 -11.05 7.48 -12.77
CA ASP A 52 -10.02 8.33 -13.37
C ASP A 52 -9.15 8.99 -12.28
N VAL A 53 -7.84 9.12 -12.53
CA VAL A 53 -6.87 9.62 -11.55
C VAL A 53 -7.24 11.03 -11.10
N ASP A 54 -7.58 11.91 -12.03
CA ASP A 54 -7.86 13.30 -11.72
C ASP A 54 -9.23 13.47 -11.06
N GLN A 55 -10.20 12.64 -11.46
CA GLN A 55 -11.49 12.60 -10.77
C GLN A 55 -11.38 12.08 -9.33
N VAL A 56 -10.56 11.06 -9.07
CA VAL A 56 -10.30 10.57 -7.71
C VAL A 56 -9.59 11.63 -6.89
N LYS A 57 -8.57 12.31 -7.45
CA LYS A 57 -7.88 13.43 -6.77
C LYS A 57 -8.85 14.55 -6.41
N ALA A 58 -9.70 14.97 -7.36
CA ALA A 58 -10.72 15.99 -7.13
C ALA A 58 -11.70 15.57 -6.02
N SER A 59 -12.12 14.30 -6.02
CA SER A 59 -13.03 13.75 -5.01
C SER A 59 -12.40 13.74 -3.61
N VAL A 60 -11.11 13.43 -3.50
CA VAL A 60 -10.35 13.49 -2.23
C VAL A 60 -10.26 14.93 -1.73
N LEU A 61 -9.95 15.88 -2.60
CA LEU A 61 -9.89 17.31 -2.27
C LEU A 61 -11.25 17.88 -1.82
N ALA A 62 -12.34 17.29 -2.29
CA ALA A 62 -13.70 17.72 -1.95
C ALA A 62 -14.21 17.17 -0.60
N ILE A 63 -13.49 16.24 0.05
CA ILE A 63 -13.95 15.66 1.32
C ILE A 63 -14.03 16.76 2.39
N ARG A 64 -15.24 16.99 2.87
CA ARG A 64 -15.49 18.00 3.90
C ARG A 64 -15.12 17.45 5.28
N TYR A 65 -14.39 18.26 6.03
CA TYR A 65 -14.13 17.98 7.43
C TYR A 65 -15.41 18.16 8.25
N HIS A 66 -15.74 17.17 9.08
CA HIS A 66 -16.79 17.29 10.09
C HIS A 66 -16.16 17.33 11.47
N LYS A 67 -16.46 18.39 12.24
CA LYS A 67 -16.06 18.46 13.66
C LYS A 67 -16.62 17.24 14.42
N GLY A 68 -15.87 16.72 15.38
CA GLY A 68 -16.30 15.58 16.19
C GLY A 68 -15.12 14.78 16.76
N GLY A 69 -15.44 13.70 17.47
CA GLY A 69 -14.45 12.74 18.00
C GLY A 69 -13.80 11.86 16.93
N SER A 70 -12.97 10.90 17.34
CA SER A 70 -12.29 9.94 16.44
C SER A 70 -12.79 8.51 16.67
N ARG A 71 -13.95 8.16 16.11
CA ARG A 71 -14.55 6.82 16.27
C ARG A 71 -14.10 5.86 15.17
N ILE A 72 -12.82 5.47 15.21
CA ILE A 72 -12.18 4.60 14.20
C ILE A 72 -12.97 3.30 13.96
N ALA A 73 -13.45 2.65 15.03
CA ALA A 73 -14.27 1.44 14.91
C ALA A 73 -15.51 1.61 14.00
N ARG A 74 -16.13 2.81 13.98
CA ARG A 74 -17.25 3.10 13.07
C ARG A 74 -16.80 3.24 11.62
N GLY A 75 -15.66 3.89 11.39
CA GLY A 75 -15.01 3.95 10.08
C GLY A 75 -14.70 2.56 9.55
N LEU A 76 -14.02 1.73 10.35
CA LEU A 76 -13.70 0.34 10.02
C LEU A 76 -14.96 -0.48 9.72
N ARG A 77 -16.01 -0.37 10.54
CA ARG A 77 -17.30 -1.03 10.26
C ARG A 77 -17.87 -0.59 8.92
N LYS A 78 -17.86 0.72 8.61
CA LYS A 78 -18.36 1.27 7.34
C LYS A 78 -17.54 0.76 6.15
N CYS A 79 -16.21 0.63 6.30
CA CYS A 79 -15.37 -0.04 5.31
C CYS A 79 -15.78 -1.51 5.14
N ARG A 80 -15.97 -2.25 6.24
CA ARG A 80 -16.24 -3.69 6.22
C ARG A 80 -17.57 -4.08 5.60
N VAL A 81 -18.64 -3.38 5.97
CA VAL A 81 -20.01 -3.72 5.53
C VAL A 81 -20.43 -2.93 4.30
N GLY A 82 -19.80 -1.78 4.07
CA GLY A 82 -20.08 -0.87 2.96
C GLY A 82 -19.03 -1.01 1.86
N LEU A 83 -17.88 -0.38 2.06
CA LEU A 83 -16.89 -0.18 0.99
C LEU A 83 -16.35 -1.51 0.42
N PHE A 84 -15.84 -2.40 1.28
CA PHE A 84 -15.37 -3.74 0.92
C PHE A 84 -16.52 -4.75 0.85
N SER A 85 -17.48 -4.47 -0.04
CA SER A 85 -18.61 -5.34 -0.35
C SER A 85 -18.76 -5.46 -1.85
N VAL A 86 -18.93 -6.70 -2.36
CA VAL A 86 -19.12 -6.97 -3.79
C VAL A 86 -20.33 -6.19 -4.32
N ARG A 87 -21.41 -6.14 -3.53
CA ARG A 87 -22.62 -5.35 -3.85
C ARG A 87 -22.34 -3.86 -4.06
N ASN A 88 -21.24 -3.33 -3.49
CA ASN A 88 -20.84 -1.93 -3.60
C ASN A 88 -19.61 -1.72 -4.50
N GLY A 89 -19.36 -2.66 -5.43
CA GLY A 89 -18.32 -2.56 -6.45
C GLY A 89 -16.93 -3.02 -6.04
N MET A 90 -16.80 -3.70 -4.90
CA MET A 90 -15.54 -4.40 -4.58
C MET A 90 -15.38 -5.61 -5.51
N ARG A 91 -14.24 -5.71 -6.19
CA ARG A 91 -13.88 -6.88 -6.99
C ARG A 91 -13.43 -8.01 -6.05
N SER A 92 -13.92 -9.22 -6.27
CA SER A 92 -13.62 -10.38 -5.41
C SER A 92 -12.20 -10.90 -5.62
N ASN A 93 -11.73 -10.91 -6.87
CA ASN A 93 -10.49 -11.54 -7.33
C ASN A 93 -9.26 -10.62 -7.31
N VAL A 94 -9.24 -9.59 -6.46
CA VAL A 94 -8.10 -8.68 -6.35
C VAL A 94 -7.66 -8.46 -4.91
N PRO A 95 -6.36 -8.18 -4.69
CA PRO A 95 -5.85 -7.79 -3.38
C PRO A 95 -6.51 -6.52 -2.84
N ARG A 96 -6.63 -6.45 -1.51
CA ARG A 96 -7.38 -5.40 -0.82
C ARG A 96 -6.52 -4.77 0.25
N ALA A 97 -6.24 -3.48 0.12
CA ALA A 97 -5.51 -2.70 1.11
C ALA A 97 -6.40 -1.62 1.73
N LEU A 98 -6.18 -1.32 3.00
CA LEU A 98 -6.80 -0.20 3.72
C LEU A 98 -5.72 0.60 4.46
N LEU A 99 -5.46 1.83 4.04
CA LEU A 99 -4.71 2.79 4.83
C LEU A 99 -5.65 3.54 5.78
N THR A 100 -5.50 3.31 7.08
CA THR A 100 -6.21 4.06 8.12
C THR A 100 -5.31 5.14 8.67
N ILE A 101 -5.74 6.41 8.57
CA ILE A 101 -4.97 7.56 9.03
C ILE A 101 -5.70 8.21 10.20
N THR A 102 -4.99 8.47 11.30
CA THR A 102 -5.51 9.15 12.49
C THR A 102 -4.47 10.12 13.05
N ASP A 103 -4.92 11.24 13.60
CA ASP A 103 -4.08 12.22 14.30
C ASP A 103 -4.33 12.22 15.82
N LEU A 104 -5.27 11.42 16.30
CA LEU A 104 -5.66 11.32 17.71
C LEU A 104 -5.41 9.92 18.26
N ARG A 105 -5.14 9.88 19.57
CA ARG A 105 -4.99 8.66 20.36
C ARG A 105 -6.28 7.82 20.31
N ILE A 106 -6.14 6.50 20.28
CA ILE A 106 -7.26 5.54 20.33
C ILE A 106 -7.53 5.18 21.81
N SER A 107 -7.69 6.18 22.68
CA SER A 107 -7.86 5.94 24.12
C SER A 107 -9.26 5.40 24.47
N SER A 108 -10.29 5.84 23.75
CA SER A 108 -11.66 5.32 23.89
C SER A 108 -12.02 4.43 22.71
N GLY A 109 -12.45 3.20 22.98
CA GLY A 109 -12.88 2.26 21.95
C GLY A 109 -11.79 1.41 21.30
N TYR A 110 -10.58 1.33 21.88
CA TYR A 110 -9.50 0.45 21.39
C TYR A 110 -9.99 -0.98 21.14
N SER A 111 -10.70 -1.60 22.09
CA SER A 111 -11.24 -2.95 21.92
C SER A 111 -12.23 -3.05 20.76
N ALA A 112 -13.04 -2.02 20.51
CA ALA A 112 -13.96 -2.00 19.37
C ALA A 112 -13.21 -1.82 18.04
N THR A 113 -12.18 -0.97 18.02
CA THR A 113 -11.28 -0.78 16.88
C THR A 113 -10.58 -2.09 16.53
N LYS A 114 -9.96 -2.76 17.51
CA LYS A 114 -9.33 -4.07 17.35
C LYS A 114 -10.32 -5.11 16.83
N ARG A 115 -11.53 -5.17 17.39
CA ARG A 115 -12.56 -6.12 16.91
C ARG A 115 -12.96 -5.87 15.45
N GLU A 116 -13.16 -4.63 15.03
CA GLU A 116 -13.53 -4.34 13.64
C GLU A 116 -12.35 -4.46 12.68
N SER A 117 -11.12 -4.17 13.10
CA SER A 117 -9.91 -4.40 12.31
C SER A 117 -9.73 -5.89 12.04
N GLU A 118 -9.85 -6.74 13.07
CA GLU A 118 -9.78 -8.20 12.91
C GLU A 118 -10.86 -8.76 11.97
N LYS A 119 -12.07 -8.20 12.00
CA LYS A 119 -13.12 -8.60 11.05
C LYS A 119 -12.82 -8.16 9.61
N LEU A 120 -12.09 -7.07 9.39
CA LEU A 120 -11.63 -6.65 8.07
C LEU A 120 -10.48 -7.52 7.57
N LYS A 121 -9.51 -7.81 8.44
CA LYS A 121 -8.38 -8.71 8.14
C LYS A 121 -8.89 -10.10 7.74
N ARG A 122 -9.87 -10.65 8.45
CA ARG A 122 -10.55 -11.91 8.06
C ARG A 122 -11.30 -11.86 6.72
N LYS A 123 -11.57 -10.67 6.17
CA LYS A 123 -12.09 -10.50 4.79
C LYS A 123 -10.98 -10.34 3.75
N GLY A 124 -9.74 -10.65 4.10
CA GLY A 124 -8.58 -10.51 3.23
C GLY A 124 -8.17 -9.06 2.97
N VAL A 125 -8.52 -8.13 3.86
CA VAL A 125 -8.08 -6.73 3.75
C VAL A 125 -6.82 -6.52 4.58
N VAL A 126 -5.72 -6.18 3.93
CA VAL A 126 -4.47 -5.78 4.59
C VAL A 126 -4.61 -4.34 5.07
N ILE A 127 -4.49 -4.13 6.38
CA ILE A 127 -4.65 -2.83 7.03
C ILE A 127 -3.28 -2.23 7.34
N PHE A 128 -3.04 -1.03 6.83
CA PHE A 128 -1.95 -0.15 7.25
C PHE A 128 -2.49 0.89 8.22
N ALA A 129 -1.78 1.14 9.30
CA ALA A 129 -2.14 2.12 10.33
C ALA A 129 -1.15 3.28 10.33
N MET A 130 -1.66 4.49 10.21
CA MET A 130 -0.86 5.69 10.16
C MET A 130 -1.28 6.69 11.24
N GLY A 131 -0.33 7.05 12.10
CA GLY A 131 -0.46 8.10 13.10
C GLY A 131 0.19 9.41 12.66
N ILE A 132 -0.48 10.54 12.89
CA ILE A 132 0.06 11.88 12.64
C ILE A 132 0.08 12.71 13.93
N GLY A 133 1.24 13.27 14.25
CA GLY A 133 1.50 14.00 15.49
C GLY A 133 1.99 13.09 16.62
N SER A 134 2.49 13.69 17.69
CA SER A 134 3.04 12.99 18.85
C SER A 134 1.99 12.37 19.78
N SER A 135 0.70 12.68 19.59
CA SER A 135 -0.38 12.20 20.46
C SER A 135 -0.80 10.75 20.20
N VAL A 136 -0.45 10.18 19.03
CA VAL A 136 -0.82 8.81 18.63
C VAL A 136 0.18 7.82 19.23
N HIS A 137 -0.32 6.81 19.93
CA HIS A 137 0.52 5.80 20.56
C HIS A 137 0.79 4.64 19.59
N THR A 138 2.00 4.08 19.61
CA THR A 138 2.37 2.95 18.75
C THR A 138 1.50 1.72 18.98
N GLY A 139 1.19 1.39 20.23
CA GLY A 139 0.30 0.27 20.56
C GLY A 139 -1.15 0.43 20.04
N ASP A 140 -1.59 1.68 19.83
CA ASP A 140 -2.89 1.95 19.21
C ASP A 140 -2.89 1.55 17.73
N LEU A 141 -1.82 1.91 17.03
CA LEU A 141 -1.61 1.57 15.62
C LEU A 141 -1.37 0.07 15.43
N GLU A 142 -0.70 -0.59 16.36
CA GLU A 142 -0.44 -2.03 16.32
C GLU A 142 -1.72 -2.85 16.43
N GLY A 143 -2.67 -2.44 17.29
CA GLY A 143 -3.98 -3.09 17.37
C GLY A 143 -4.84 -2.95 16.10
N LEU A 144 -4.47 -2.01 15.22
CA LEU A 144 -5.17 -1.70 13.98
C LEU A 144 -4.52 -2.38 12.78
N ALA A 145 -3.20 -2.28 12.66
CA ALA A 145 -2.39 -2.76 11.55
C ALA A 145 -2.43 -4.29 11.39
N SER A 146 -2.21 -4.75 10.16
CA SER A 146 -1.99 -6.17 9.87
C SER A 146 -0.58 -6.60 10.27
N GLN A 147 -0.37 -7.91 10.38
CA GLN A 147 0.94 -8.45 10.69
C GLN A 147 1.78 -8.63 9.42
N PRO A 148 3.12 -8.48 9.49
CA PRO A 148 3.84 -8.00 10.67
C PRO A 148 3.66 -6.48 10.88
N SER A 149 3.43 -6.05 12.13
CA SER A 149 3.02 -4.67 12.44
C SER A 149 4.07 -3.62 12.02
N TYR A 150 5.37 -3.94 12.08
CA TYR A 150 6.45 -3.01 11.75
C TYR A 150 6.44 -2.53 10.29
N SER A 151 5.95 -3.34 9.34
CA SER A 151 5.84 -2.96 7.93
C SER A 151 4.49 -2.33 7.56
N HIS A 152 3.51 -2.43 8.48
CA HIS A 152 2.15 -1.94 8.29
C HIS A 152 1.81 -0.71 9.13
N MET A 153 2.81 -0.15 9.83
CA MET A 153 2.64 1.01 10.69
C MET A 153 3.52 2.18 10.23
N PHE A 154 2.93 3.37 10.19
CA PHE A 154 3.62 4.61 9.87
C PHE A 154 3.34 5.67 10.93
N GLN A 155 4.37 6.37 11.38
CA GLN A 155 4.23 7.46 12.33
C GLN A 155 4.87 8.72 11.75
N LEU A 156 4.06 9.73 11.46
CA LEU A 156 4.55 11.07 11.15
C LEU A 156 4.50 11.93 12.41
N LYS A 157 5.65 12.39 12.88
CA LYS A 157 5.72 13.23 14.09
C LYS A 157 5.13 14.63 13.86
N SER A 158 5.26 15.16 12.65
CA SER A 158 4.81 16.51 12.30
C SER A 158 3.40 16.50 11.70
N ARG A 159 2.58 17.48 12.09
CA ARG A 159 1.32 17.83 11.43
C ARG A 159 1.50 18.91 10.36
N SER A 160 2.72 19.45 10.22
CA SER A 160 3.02 20.64 9.42
C SER A 160 3.89 20.34 8.20
N TRP A 161 4.46 19.15 8.09
CA TRP A 161 5.23 18.71 6.94
C TRP A 161 5.33 17.18 6.91
N ILE A 162 5.51 16.61 5.72
CA ILE A 162 5.77 15.20 5.49
C ILE A 162 7.27 15.07 5.20
N PRO A 163 8.03 14.22 5.92
CA PRO A 163 9.42 13.96 5.58
C PRO A 163 9.53 13.41 4.16
N ALA A 164 10.49 13.94 3.39
CA ALA A 164 10.74 13.51 2.02
C ALA A 164 10.86 11.97 1.95
N GLY A 165 10.16 11.37 0.98
CA GLY A 165 10.15 9.92 0.77
C GLY A 165 9.19 9.12 1.67
N SER A 166 8.51 9.75 2.65
CA SER A 166 7.51 9.05 3.47
C SER A 166 6.29 8.63 2.65
N ASP A 167 5.84 9.50 1.74
CA ASP A 167 4.79 9.25 0.77
C ASP A 167 5.13 8.08 -0.15
N LEU A 168 6.35 8.04 -0.69
CA LEU A 168 6.84 6.95 -1.51
C LEU A 168 6.91 5.63 -0.72
N LYS A 169 7.43 5.65 0.51
CA LYS A 169 7.50 4.46 1.37
C LYS A 169 6.11 3.89 1.66
N ILE A 170 5.14 4.74 1.96
CA ILE A 170 3.74 4.33 2.19
C ILE A 170 3.12 3.78 0.91
N ALA A 171 3.36 4.43 -0.23
CA ALA A 171 2.85 3.96 -1.52
C ALA A 171 3.43 2.58 -1.89
N LEU A 172 4.74 2.38 -1.75
CA LEU A 172 5.39 1.09 -2.01
C LEU A 172 4.84 -0.03 -1.11
N ALA A 173 4.59 0.28 0.17
CA ALA A 173 3.97 -0.68 1.09
C ALA A 173 2.53 -1.03 0.71
N LEU A 174 1.73 -0.06 0.25
CA LEU A 174 0.38 -0.35 -0.25
C LEU A 174 0.43 -1.20 -1.52
N CYS A 175 1.35 -0.90 -2.44
CA CYS A 175 1.55 -1.67 -3.66
C CYS A 175 2.01 -3.11 -3.36
N SER A 176 2.73 -3.35 -2.27
CA SER A 176 3.15 -4.71 -1.90
C SER A 176 1.98 -5.63 -1.53
N VAL A 177 0.79 -5.11 -1.22
CA VAL A 177 -0.41 -5.95 -1.01
C VAL A 177 -0.86 -6.62 -2.30
N GLY A 178 -0.54 -6.03 -3.45
CA GLY A 178 -0.72 -6.65 -4.76
C GLY A 178 0.02 -7.99 -4.91
N ARG A 179 0.95 -8.29 -3.99
CA ARG A 179 1.79 -9.47 -4.01
C ARG A 179 1.15 -10.60 -3.21
N THR A 180 0.59 -11.59 -3.89
CA THR A 180 0.05 -12.83 -3.31
C THR A 180 1.19 -13.78 -2.89
N SER A 181 0.90 -14.81 -2.10
CA SER A 181 1.88 -15.87 -1.79
C SER A 181 2.17 -16.77 -3.01
N ASN A 182 1.25 -16.80 -3.98
CA ASN A 182 1.41 -17.52 -5.24
C ASN A 182 2.05 -16.59 -6.27
N ALA A 183 3.37 -16.43 -6.16
CA ALA A 183 4.14 -15.83 -7.23
C ALA A 183 4.44 -16.92 -8.27
N VAL A 184 3.93 -16.74 -9.48
CA VAL A 184 4.49 -17.43 -10.63
C VAL A 184 5.75 -16.66 -10.99
N VAL A 185 6.90 -17.30 -10.79
CA VAL A 185 8.15 -16.83 -11.37
C VAL A 185 8.02 -17.14 -12.85
N HIS A 186 7.70 -16.14 -13.65
CA HIS A 186 7.88 -16.29 -15.09
C HIS A 186 9.37 -16.13 -15.36
N PRO A 187 10.04 -17.15 -15.89
CA PRO A 187 11.33 -16.90 -16.49
C PRO A 187 11.11 -16.06 -17.75
N VAL A 188 12.24 -15.73 -18.36
CA VAL A 188 12.41 -15.58 -19.80
C VAL A 188 12.47 -14.14 -20.29
N VAL A 189 13.53 -13.43 -19.89
CA VAL A 189 14.38 -12.83 -20.92
C VAL A 189 15.85 -13.14 -20.65
N PRO A 190 16.44 -14.14 -21.33
CA PRO A 190 17.87 -14.38 -21.23
C PRO A 190 18.64 -13.19 -21.82
N GLN A 191 19.86 -13.01 -21.33
CA GLN A 191 20.79 -11.98 -21.79
C GLN A 191 20.24 -10.55 -21.63
N HIS A 192 19.44 -10.32 -20.59
CA HIS A 192 18.84 -9.03 -20.30
C HIS A 192 18.83 -8.75 -18.80
N ALA A 193 18.81 -7.46 -18.46
CA ALA A 193 18.69 -6.97 -17.10
C ALA A 193 17.85 -5.70 -17.09
N ILE A 194 17.20 -5.42 -15.96
CA ILE A 194 16.69 -4.09 -15.66
C ILE A 194 17.71 -3.34 -14.79
N ASN A 195 18.12 -2.14 -15.20
CA ASN A 195 19.19 -1.38 -14.55
C ASN A 195 18.63 -0.24 -13.70
N ARG A 196 19.40 0.21 -12.69
CA ARG A 196 19.07 1.36 -11.81
C ARG A 196 17.88 1.14 -10.86
N HIS A 197 17.42 -0.10 -10.74
CA HIS A 197 16.29 -0.46 -9.89
C HIS A 197 16.63 -1.49 -8.79
N THR A 198 17.92 -1.79 -8.61
CA THR A 198 18.42 -2.71 -7.58
C THR A 198 18.15 -2.19 -6.18
N ILE A 199 17.47 -3.00 -5.37
CA ILE A 199 17.17 -2.75 -3.96
C ILE A 199 18.21 -3.42 -3.06
N ALA A 200 18.57 -4.64 -3.41
CA ALA A 200 19.50 -5.48 -2.66
C ALA A 200 20.21 -6.42 -3.62
N SER A 201 21.43 -6.80 -3.25
CA SER A 201 22.25 -7.75 -3.99
C SER A 201 22.66 -8.89 -3.06
N HIS A 202 22.58 -10.11 -3.57
CA HIS A 202 22.93 -11.34 -2.85
C HIS A 202 23.81 -12.20 -3.73
N ILE A 203 24.61 -13.08 -3.11
CA ILE A 203 25.23 -14.19 -3.82
C ILE A 203 24.34 -15.41 -3.58
N THR A 204 23.82 -16.01 -4.65
CA THR A 204 22.92 -17.16 -4.58
C THR A 204 23.49 -18.33 -5.37
N PHE A 205 23.06 -19.55 -5.09
CA PHE A 205 23.49 -20.72 -5.82
C PHE A 205 23.01 -20.69 -7.28
N ASP A 206 21.75 -20.31 -7.48
CA ASP A 206 21.07 -20.24 -8.78
C ASP A 206 20.00 -19.14 -8.80
N ASP A 207 19.29 -19.04 -9.92
CA ASP A 207 18.18 -18.12 -10.15
C ASP A 207 16.93 -18.50 -9.33
N MET A 208 16.76 -19.78 -8.97
CA MET A 208 15.66 -20.24 -8.11
C MET A 208 15.81 -19.74 -6.68
N GLU A 209 17.01 -19.82 -6.10
CA GLU A 209 17.30 -19.24 -4.79
C GLU A 209 17.14 -17.72 -4.82
N CYS A 210 17.58 -17.06 -5.90
CA CYS A 210 17.34 -15.63 -6.12
C CYS A 210 15.83 -15.30 -6.14
N ALA A 211 15.02 -16.12 -6.81
CA ALA A 211 13.57 -15.99 -6.83
C ALA A 211 12.96 -16.14 -5.42
N PHE A 212 13.39 -17.11 -4.62
CA PHE A 212 12.92 -17.29 -3.25
C PHE A 212 13.22 -16.08 -2.36
N ILE A 213 14.42 -15.51 -2.49
CA ILE A 213 14.78 -14.28 -1.76
C ILE A 213 13.88 -13.13 -2.22
N CYS A 214 13.67 -12.98 -3.54
CA CYS A 214 12.80 -11.95 -4.11
C CYS A 214 11.35 -12.07 -3.62
N ILE A 215 10.78 -13.29 -3.59
CA ILE A 215 9.42 -13.56 -3.10
C ILE A 215 9.26 -13.14 -1.63
N LYS A 216 10.28 -13.42 -0.80
CA LYS A 216 10.30 -13.02 0.62
C LYS A 216 10.53 -11.52 0.82
N HIS A 217 11.05 -10.82 -0.18
CA HIS A 217 11.36 -9.40 -0.12
C HIS A 217 10.17 -8.56 -0.60
N SER A 218 9.43 -7.95 0.33
CA SER A 218 8.19 -7.18 0.07
C SER A 218 8.24 -6.14 -1.06
N SER A 219 9.43 -5.64 -1.40
CA SER A 219 9.62 -4.63 -2.45
C SER A 219 10.23 -5.19 -3.75
N CYS A 220 10.58 -6.47 -3.85
CA CYS A 220 11.31 -7.02 -5.01
C CYS A 220 10.38 -7.52 -6.12
N TYR A 221 10.02 -6.73 -7.13
CA TYR A 221 9.09 -7.13 -8.22
C TYR A 221 9.72 -7.92 -9.37
N SER A 222 11.04 -7.88 -9.50
CA SER A 222 11.80 -8.67 -10.48
C SER A 222 13.22 -8.88 -9.97
N PHE A 223 14.01 -9.70 -10.64
CA PHE A 223 15.43 -9.86 -10.31
C PHE A 223 16.28 -10.06 -11.56
N ASN A 224 17.55 -9.65 -11.49
CA ASN A 224 18.60 -10.03 -12.43
C ASN A 224 19.45 -11.11 -11.77
N PHE A 225 19.63 -12.28 -12.40
CA PHE A 225 20.58 -13.28 -11.96
C PHE A 225 21.76 -13.37 -12.94
N HIS A 226 22.95 -13.04 -12.48
CA HIS A 226 24.18 -13.05 -13.28
C HIS A 226 24.90 -14.38 -13.12
N SER A 227 24.84 -15.21 -14.15
CA SER A 227 25.23 -16.63 -14.08
C SER A 227 26.71 -16.85 -13.75
N SER A 228 27.60 -15.99 -14.25
CA SER A 228 29.05 -16.13 -14.06
C SER A 228 29.49 -15.72 -12.65
N SER A 229 28.84 -14.70 -12.08
CA SER A 229 29.21 -14.14 -10.77
C SER A 229 28.32 -14.63 -9.63
N ARG A 230 27.25 -15.38 -9.93
CA ARG A 230 26.20 -15.77 -8.97
C ARG A 230 25.52 -14.59 -8.29
N LEU A 231 25.63 -13.41 -8.88
CA LEU A 231 25.06 -12.18 -8.34
C LEU A 231 23.55 -12.18 -8.62
N CYS A 232 22.77 -12.13 -7.56
CA CYS A 232 21.33 -11.94 -7.56
C CYS A 232 21.03 -10.48 -7.20
N GLU A 233 20.48 -9.71 -8.14
CA GLU A 233 20.03 -8.34 -7.92
C GLU A 233 18.51 -8.28 -7.83
N LEU A 234 17.99 -7.97 -6.65
CA LEU A 234 16.56 -7.79 -6.40
C LEU A 234 16.13 -6.39 -6.86
N ASN A 235 15.07 -6.28 -7.66
CA ASN A 235 14.64 -5.01 -8.26
C ASN A 235 13.24 -4.60 -7.81
N TYR A 236 13.00 -3.29 -7.61
CA TYR A 236 11.66 -2.78 -7.25
C TYR A 236 10.75 -2.53 -8.47
N ALA A 237 11.27 -2.74 -9.67
CA ALA A 237 10.63 -2.39 -10.93
C ALA A 237 10.48 -3.62 -11.83
N ARG A 238 9.51 -3.58 -12.74
CA ARG A 238 9.38 -4.54 -13.85
C ARG A 238 9.76 -3.90 -15.18
N LYS A 239 10.00 -4.71 -16.21
CA LYS A 239 10.22 -4.24 -17.58
C LYS A 239 9.07 -3.36 -18.07
N ALA A 240 7.83 -3.76 -17.74
CA ALA A 240 6.63 -3.01 -18.10
C ALA A 240 6.58 -1.61 -17.45
N ASP A 241 7.15 -1.45 -16.26
CA ASP A 241 7.15 -0.19 -15.52
C ASP A 241 8.20 0.79 -16.11
N PHE A 242 9.36 0.28 -16.56
CA PHE A 242 10.46 1.11 -17.11
C PHE A 242 11.13 0.48 -18.34
N PRO A 243 10.48 0.50 -19.52
CA PRO A 243 11.00 -0.18 -20.72
C PRO A 243 12.37 0.32 -21.18
N ILE A 244 12.69 1.61 -20.96
CA ILE A 244 13.97 2.23 -21.35
C ILE A 244 15.16 1.79 -20.50
N HIS A 245 14.91 1.22 -19.31
CA HIS A 245 15.97 0.75 -18.42
C HIS A 245 16.23 -0.75 -18.56
N PHE A 246 15.41 -1.43 -19.37
CA PHE A 246 15.55 -2.83 -19.72
C PHE A 246 16.49 -2.97 -20.92
N SER A 247 17.66 -3.56 -20.71
CA SER A 247 18.71 -3.63 -21.74
C SER A 247 19.36 -5.00 -21.81
N TYR A 248 20.01 -5.25 -22.94
CA TYR A 248 20.85 -6.42 -23.14
C TYR A 248 21.98 -6.46 -22.10
N ASN A 249 22.16 -7.62 -21.47
CA ASN A 249 23.28 -7.96 -20.62
C ASN A 249 23.56 -9.46 -20.75
N ARG A 250 24.68 -9.80 -21.40
CA ARG A 250 25.02 -11.17 -21.80
C ARG A 250 25.04 -12.18 -20.65
N ASP A 251 25.41 -11.76 -19.44
CA ASP A 251 25.56 -12.67 -18.28
C ASP A 251 24.29 -12.80 -17.44
N SER A 252 23.26 -12.01 -17.74
CA SER A 252 22.07 -11.88 -16.90
C SER A 252 20.88 -12.67 -17.44
N VAL A 253 20.14 -13.29 -16.53
CA VAL A 253 18.76 -13.73 -16.75
C VAL A 253 17.84 -12.80 -15.96
N TYR A 254 16.91 -12.16 -16.68
CA TYR A 254 15.87 -11.34 -16.08
C TYR A 254 14.60 -12.16 -15.83
N SER A 255 14.05 -12.04 -14.63
CA SER A 255 12.83 -12.73 -14.20
C SER A 255 11.89 -11.80 -13.45
N GLU A 256 10.59 -11.92 -13.70
CA GLU A 256 9.54 -11.16 -13.02
C GLU A 256 8.73 -12.06 -12.09
N LEU A 257 8.23 -11.47 -11.00
CA LEU A 257 7.28 -12.13 -10.12
C LEU A 257 5.87 -11.69 -10.48
N ASP A 258 5.08 -12.59 -11.08
CA ASP A 258 3.65 -12.38 -11.27
C ASP A 258 2.86 -13.00 -10.13
N PHE A 259 2.15 -12.13 -9.42
CA PHE A 259 1.39 -12.49 -8.24
C PHE A 259 -0.03 -12.86 -8.64
N VAL A 260 -0.28 -14.17 -8.67
CA VAL A 260 -1.56 -14.72 -9.10
C VAL A 260 -2.49 -14.87 -7.88
N PRO A 261 -3.77 -14.44 -7.95
CA PRO A 261 -4.75 -14.69 -6.89
C PRO A 261 -4.93 -16.19 -6.59
N ASP A 262 -5.23 -16.54 -5.33
CA ASP A 262 -5.45 -17.94 -4.88
C ASP A 262 -6.58 -18.68 -5.63
N ASP A 263 -7.48 -17.98 -6.32
CA ASP A 263 -8.68 -18.57 -6.94
C ASP A 263 -8.44 -19.13 -8.37
N THR A 264 -7.20 -19.19 -8.86
CA THR A 264 -6.88 -19.64 -10.24
C THR A 264 -6.03 -20.91 -10.33
N LEU A 265 -5.87 -21.66 -9.23
CA LEU A 265 -5.21 -22.97 -9.20
C LEU A 265 -6.18 -24.06 -8.74
#